data_AF-L1MG66-F1
#
_entry.id   AF-L1MG66-F1
#
_cell.length_a   1.000
_cell.length_b   1.000
_cell.length_c   1.000
_cell.angle_alpha   90.00
_cell.angle_beta   90.00
_cell.angle_gamma   90.00
#
_symmetry.space_group_name_H-M   'P 1'
#
loop_
_entity.id
_entity.type
_entity.pdbx_description
1 polymer ?
#
loop_
_entity_poly.entity_id
_entity_poly.type
_entity_poly.pdbx_seq_one_letter_code
_entity_poly.pdbx_strand_id
1 'polypeptide(L)'
;MREVTSDELLTALLCGDSPVFHPNTGQRIEEGTVIKLSPSARAGLEAPRVCQLCGRRMVVQVRPDGWDASCSRHGRVDSAYLGQR
;
A
#
# COMPACT_ATOMS: atom_id res chain seq x y z
N MET A 1 7.72 -3.45 17.67
CA MET A 1 6.60 -3.04 16.80
C MET A 1 5.38 -3.78 17.33
N ARG A 2 4.28 -3.09 17.70
CA ARG A 2 3.08 -3.80 18.21
C ARG A 2 2.57 -4.70 17.08
N GLU A 3 2.37 -5.97 17.37
CA GLU A 3 1.80 -6.91 16.41
C GLU A 3 0.35 -6.49 16.16
N VAL A 4 0.02 -6.18 14.91
CA VAL A 4 -1.32 -5.79 14.48
C VAL A 4 -1.96 -7.05 13.91
N THR A 5 -2.98 -7.56 14.58
CA THR A 5 -3.70 -8.79 14.18
C THR A 5 -4.80 -8.56 13.15
N SER A 6 -4.89 -7.35 12.60
CA SER A 6 -5.88 -6.99 11.58
C SER A 6 -5.33 -7.33 10.20
N ASP A 7 -6.18 -7.89 9.34
CA ASP A 7 -5.89 -8.21 7.94
C ASP A 7 -6.73 -7.37 6.96
N GLU A 8 -7.32 -6.27 7.43
CA GLU A 8 -8.20 -5.40 6.64
C GLU A 8 -7.51 -4.86 5.39
N LEU A 9 -6.23 -4.45 5.49
CA LEU A 9 -5.49 -3.94 4.35
C LEU A 9 -5.26 -5.02 3.29
N LEU A 10 -4.89 -6.23 3.72
CA LEU A 10 -4.68 -7.36 2.82
C LEU A 10 -5.99 -7.74 2.12
N THR A 11 -7.07 -7.80 2.88
CA THR A 11 -8.42 -8.10 2.37
C THR A 11 -8.84 -7.09 1.31
N ALA A 12 -8.70 -5.79 1.60
CA ALA A 12 -9.05 -4.73 0.65
C ALA A 12 -8.25 -4.82 -0.66
N LEU A 13 -6.96 -5.15 -0.59
CA LEU A 13 -6.13 -5.32 -1.79
C LEU A 13 -6.56 -6.55 -2.61
N LEU A 14 -6.81 -7.69 -1.96
CA LEU A 14 -7.19 -8.92 -2.64
C LEU A 14 -8.60 -8.85 -3.25
N CYS A 15 -9.51 -8.13 -2.60
CA CYS A 15 -10.87 -7.88 -3.11
C CYS A 15 -10.92 -6.81 -4.20
N GLY A 16 -9.84 -6.04 -4.40
CA GLY A 16 -9.81 -4.94 -5.36
C GLY A 16 -10.62 -3.72 -4.93
N ASP A 17 -10.75 -3.48 -3.63
CA ASP A 17 -11.45 -2.32 -3.10
C ASP A 17 -10.78 -1.01 -3.55
N SER A 18 -11.59 0.00 -3.84
CA SER A 18 -11.06 1.31 -4.25
C SER A 18 -10.32 1.99 -3.08
N PRO A 19 -9.07 2.45 -3.29
CA PRO A 19 -8.28 3.05 -2.22
C PRO A 19 -8.81 4.42 -1.80
N VAL A 20 -8.87 4.70 -0.50
CA VAL A 20 -9.20 6.04 0.05
C VAL A 20 -8.01 6.98 -0.07
N PHE A 21 -6.80 6.45 0.13
CA PHE A 21 -5.54 7.16 -0.02
C PHE A 21 -4.66 6.47 -1.05
N HIS A 22 -4.00 7.26 -1.89
CA HIS A 22 -3.14 6.74 -2.93
C HIS A 22 -1.86 6.11 -2.35
N PRO A 23 -1.58 4.80 -2.60
CA PRO A 23 -0.54 4.02 -1.90
C PRO A 23 0.89 4.58 -1.96
N ASN A 24 1.24 5.31 -3.04
CA ASN A 24 2.59 5.84 -3.24
C ASN A 24 2.75 7.31 -2.85
N THR A 25 1.65 8.06 -2.73
CA THR A 25 1.72 9.53 -2.52
C THR A 25 1.10 9.97 -1.21
N GLY A 26 0.18 9.20 -0.62
CA GLY A 26 -0.55 9.63 0.57
C GLY A 26 -1.69 10.62 0.30
N GLN A 27 -1.87 11.05 -0.95
CA GLN A 27 -2.99 11.91 -1.32
C GLN A 27 -4.30 11.15 -1.17
N ARG A 28 -5.30 11.79 -0.57
CA ARG A 28 -6.65 11.23 -0.54
C ARG A 28 -7.24 11.24 -1.94
N ILE A 29 -7.94 10.18 -2.30
CA ILE A 29 -8.60 10.05 -3.60
C ILE A 29 -10.01 10.62 -3.47
N GLU A 30 -10.19 11.84 -3.97
CA GLU A 30 -11.47 12.53 -4.08
C GLU A 30 -11.68 12.96 -5.54
N GLU A 31 -12.92 13.25 -5.93
CA GLU A 31 -13.24 13.66 -7.30
C GLU A 31 -12.45 14.92 -7.69
N GLY A 32 -11.78 14.88 -8.85
CA GLY A 32 -10.91 15.97 -9.32
C GLY A 32 -9.48 15.98 -8.76
N THR A 33 -9.10 15.01 -7.91
CA THR A 33 -7.72 14.92 -7.40
C THR A 33 -6.75 14.53 -8.52
N VAL A 34 -5.77 15.38 -8.80
CA VAL A 34 -4.69 15.07 -9.74
C VAL A 34 -3.51 14.46 -8.99
N ILE A 35 -3.28 13.16 -9.20
CA ILE A 35 -2.17 12.44 -8.58
C ILE A 35 -0.96 12.44 -9.49
N LYS A 36 0.13 13.08 -9.04
CA LYS A 36 1.41 13.09 -9.76
C LYS A 36 2.32 11.98 -9.25
N LEU A 37 2.57 11.00 -10.11
CA LEU A 37 3.47 9.88 -9.82
C LEU A 37 4.87 10.10 -10.38
N SER A 38 5.87 9.65 -9.63
CA SER A 38 7.21 9.39 -10.15
C SER A 38 7.14 8.40 -11.33
N PRO A 39 8.12 8.39 -12.24
CA PRO A 39 8.18 7.38 -13.30
C PRO A 39 8.10 5.94 -12.77
N SER A 40 8.83 5.63 -11.68
CA SER A 40 8.87 4.28 -11.10
C SER A 40 7.54 3.88 -10.45
N ALA A 41 6.87 4.78 -9.71
CA ALA A 41 5.54 4.52 -9.16
C ALA A 41 4.50 4.29 -10.27
N ARG A 42 4.59 5.03 -11.36
CA ARG A 42 3.70 4.87 -12.53
C ARG A 42 3.93 3.54 -13.25
N ALA A 43 5.16 3.05 -13.23
CA ALA A 43 5.53 1.73 -13.75
C ALA A 43 5.23 0.58 -12.78
N GLY A 44 4.69 0.85 -11.58
CA GLY A 44 4.41 -0.18 -10.57
C GLY A 44 5.65 -0.76 -9.90
N LEU A 45 6.80 -0.08 -9.98
CA LEU A 45 8.09 -0.55 -9.44
C LEU A 45 8.38 -0.06 -8.01
N GLU A 46 7.47 0.71 -7.43
CA GLU A 46 7.61 1.22 -6.05
C GLU A 46 6.66 0.47 -5.12
N ALA A 47 7.19 0.05 -3.97
CA ALA A 47 6.39 -0.49 -2.88
C ALA A 47 5.48 0.60 -2.26
N PRO A 48 4.27 0.26 -1.81
CA PRO A 48 3.36 1.21 -1.19
C PRO A 48 3.95 1.78 0.10
N ARG A 49 3.96 3.10 0.22
CA ARG A 49 4.54 3.82 1.37
C ARG A 49 3.47 4.25 2.37
N VAL A 50 2.22 4.33 1.93
CA VAL A 50 1.09 4.72 2.76
C VAL A 50 -0.01 3.66 2.71
N CYS A 51 -0.73 3.53 3.81
CA CYS A 51 -1.88 2.64 3.88
C CYS A 51 -3.05 3.24 3.11
N GLN A 52 -3.61 2.49 2.16
CA GLN A 52 -4.72 2.96 1.33
C GLN A 52 -6.02 3.22 2.09
N LEU A 53 -6.15 2.69 3.31
CA LEU A 53 -7.34 2.81 4.14
C LEU A 53 -7.28 4.01 5.10
N CYS A 54 -6.13 4.28 5.74
CA CYS A 54 -6.01 5.38 6.73
C CYS A 54 -4.98 6.47 6.40
N GLY A 55 -4.21 6.34 5.32
CA GLY A 55 -3.20 7.32 4.92
C GLY A 55 -1.95 7.34 5.82
N ARG A 56 -1.81 6.43 6.80
CA ARG A 56 -0.60 6.33 7.62
C ARG A 56 0.58 5.85 6.81
N ARG A 57 1.76 6.41 7.07
CA ARG A 57 3.03 5.86 6.57
C ARG A 57 3.23 4.45 7.13
N MET A 58 3.57 3.53 6.23
CA MET A 58 3.84 2.14 6.55
C MET A 58 5.33 1.93 6.77
N VAL A 59 5.67 0.91 7.56
CA VAL A 59 7.03 0.37 7.58
C VAL A 59 7.14 -0.56 6.37
N VAL A 60 8.12 -0.32 5.51
CA VAL A 60 8.30 -1.07 4.26
C VAL A 60 9.68 -1.68 4.25
N GLN A 61 9.75 -2.98 3.96
CA GLN A 61 10.98 -3.71 3.70
C GLN A 61 10.97 -4.16 2.24
N VAL A 62 11.95 -3.70 1.48
CA VAL A 62 12.19 -4.15 0.10
C VAL A 62 13.16 -5.33 0.12
N ARG A 63 12.88 -6.35 -0.68
CA ARG A 63 13.66 -7.58 -0.88
C ARG A 63 13.96 -7.73 -2.38
N PRO A 64 14.95 -8.55 -2.79
CA PRO A 64 15.22 -8.78 -4.21
C PRO A 64 14.02 -9.35 -4.98
N ASP A 65 13.15 -10.12 -4.31
CA ASP A 65 11.98 -10.81 -4.86
C ASP A 65 10.65 -10.11 -4.54
N GLY A 66 10.69 -8.85 -4.08
CA GLY A 66 9.48 -8.08 -3.79
C GLY A 66 9.57 -7.22 -2.55
N TRP A 67 8.48 -7.11 -1.80
CA TRP A 67 8.43 -6.26 -0.61
C TRP A 67 7.34 -6.71 0.37
N ASP A 68 7.51 -6.29 1.62
CA ASP A 68 6.44 -6.31 2.60
C ASP A 68 6.23 -4.92 3.21
N ALA A 69 4.98 -4.60 3.53
CA ALA A 69 4.60 -3.31 4.08
C ALA A 69 3.61 -3.50 5.23
N SER A 70 3.85 -2.84 6.36
CA SER A 70 3.04 -2.95 7.57
C SER A 70 2.42 -1.60 7.95
N CYS A 71 1.08 -1.58 8.03
CA CYS A 71 0.32 -0.51 8.67
C CYS A 71 0.16 -0.82 10.15
N SER A 72 0.38 0.16 11.02
CA SER A 72 0.20 0.01 12.48
C SER A 72 -1.26 -0.14 12.93
N ARG A 73 -2.23 -0.11 12.00
CA ARG A 73 -3.67 -0.27 12.28
C ARG A 73 -4.31 -1.40 11.50
N HIS A 74 -4.03 -1.49 10.20
CA HIS A 74 -4.78 -2.36 9.28
C HIS A 74 -4.00 -3.58 8.79
N GLY A 75 -2.85 -3.86 9.41
CA GLY A 75 -2.08 -5.07 9.13
C GLY A 75 -0.96 -4.94 8.13
N ARG A 76 -0.41 -6.12 7.79
CA ARG A 76 0.70 -6.30 6.86
C ARG A 76 0.21 -6.81 5.52
N VAL A 77 0.92 -6.42 4.48
CA VAL A 77 0.75 -6.93 3.11
C VAL A 77 2.11 -7.29 2.54
N ASP A 78 2.14 -8.29 1.66
CA ASP A 78 3.35 -8.78 0.99
C ASP A 78 3.04 -8.90 -0.50
N SER A 79 4.00 -8.49 -1.34
CA SER A 79 3.86 -8.50 -2.81
C SER A 79 3.60 -9.91 -3.36
N ALA A 80 4.01 -10.97 -2.63
CA ALA A 80 3.76 -12.35 -3.02
C ALA A 80 2.27 -12.69 -3.14
N TYR A 81 1.39 -12.02 -2.38
CA TYR A 81 -0.07 -12.20 -2.48
C TYR A 81 -0.68 -11.44 -3.65
N LEU A 82 0.04 -10.49 -4.23
CA LEU A 82 -0.42 -9.60 -5.31
C LEU A 82 0.12 -10.03 -6.69
N GLY A 83 0.68 -11.24 -6.79
CA GLY A 83 1.24 -11.77 -8.03
C GLY A 83 2.56 -11.11 -8.46
N GLN A 84 3.22 -10.37 -7.56
CA GLN A 84 4.52 -9.73 -7.80
C GLN A 84 5.60 -10.45 -6.99
N ARG A 85 6.33 -11.36 -7.65
CA ARG A 85 7.56 -12.00 -7.15
C ARG A 85 8.69 -11.79 -8.16
#